data_AF-A0A7C1BPM4-F1
#
_entry.id   AF-A0A7C1BPM4-F1
#
_cell.length_a   1.000
_cell.length_b   1.000
_cell.length_c   1.000
_cell.angle_alpha   90.00
_cell.angle_beta   90.00
_cell.angle_gamma   90.00
#
_symmetry.space_group_name_H-M   'P 1'
#
loop_
_entity.id
_entity.type
_entity.pdbx_description
1 polymer ?
#
loop_
_entity_poly.entity_id
_entity_poly.type
_entity_poly.pdbx_seq_one_letter_code
_entity_poly.pdbx_strand_id
1 'polypeptide(L)'
;MNSRTIATVAVFSALTVALNLSPFKIPAPYAPFLYYQIWEIPIVTAFLLFGPLVGLYVSIINTLVLLIYFPGTLPVGPLYNLAAILGMLLGVYVAQKVMSRRSSIKNELVFILASTVLGVISRVLIMSVVNWAYMGYPDPIGFELPEE
;
A
#
# COMPACT_ATOMS: atom_id res chain seq x y z
N MET A 1 -11.43 16.95 -11.35
CA MET A 1 -10.78 15.85 -12.10
C MET A 1 -11.40 15.77 -13.49
N ASN A 2 -10.60 15.48 -14.53
CA ASN A 2 -11.11 15.21 -15.87
C ASN A 2 -11.66 13.78 -15.96
N SER A 3 -12.62 13.52 -16.85
CA SER A 3 -13.20 12.20 -17.14
C SER A 3 -12.14 11.12 -17.37
N ARG A 4 -11.02 11.45 -18.03
CA ARG A 4 -9.90 10.51 -18.20
C ARG A 4 -9.33 10.04 -16.85
N THR A 5 -9.07 10.96 -15.94
CA THR A 5 -8.53 10.64 -14.60
C THR A 5 -9.50 9.79 -13.79
N ILE A 6 -10.80 10.09 -13.87
CA ILE A 6 -11.84 9.30 -13.20
C ILE A 6 -11.86 7.87 -13.75
N ALA A 7 -11.82 7.70 -15.08
CA ALA A 7 -11.77 6.40 -15.71
C ALA A 7 -10.51 5.60 -15.29
N THR A 8 -9.35 6.26 -15.25
CA THR A 8 -8.11 5.63 -14.75
C THR A 8 -8.25 5.17 -13.30
N VAL A 9 -8.72 6.04 -12.41
CA VAL A 9 -8.94 5.69 -10.99
C VAL A 9 -9.90 4.50 -10.89
N ALA A 10 -11.00 4.50 -11.63
CA ALA A 10 -11.99 3.42 -11.60
C ALA A 10 -11.40 2.07 -12.05
N VAL A 11 -10.69 2.04 -13.18
CA VAL A 11 -10.10 0.81 -13.72
C VAL A 11 -9.02 0.25 -12.79
N PHE A 12 -8.11 1.11 -12.31
CA PHE A 12 -7.05 0.67 -11.40
C PHE A 12 -7.64 0.22 -10.05
N SER A 13 -8.66 0.89 -9.54
CA SER A 13 -9.34 0.48 -8.30
C SER A 13 -10.02 -0.87 -8.46
N ALA A 14 -10.75 -1.08 -9.55
CA ALA A 14 -11.40 -2.35 -9.84
C ALA A 14 -10.37 -3.50 -9.93
N LEU A 15 -9.24 -3.26 -10.59
CA LEU A 15 -8.15 -4.24 -10.70
C LEU A 15 -7.51 -4.54 -9.33
N THR A 16 -7.21 -3.52 -8.54
CA THR A 16 -6.68 -3.67 -7.17
C THR A 16 -7.62 -4.49 -6.30
N VAL A 17 -8.92 -4.16 -6.30
CA VAL A 17 -9.94 -4.89 -5.53
C VAL A 17 -10.04 -6.34 -5.98
N ALA A 18 -10.09 -6.59 -7.30
CA ALA A 18 -10.16 -7.93 -7.84
C ALA A 18 -8.95 -8.79 -7.44
N LEU A 19 -7.74 -8.20 -7.43
CA LEU A 19 -6.54 -8.89 -6.95
C LEU A 19 -6.55 -9.10 -5.44
N ASN A 20 -7.06 -8.14 -4.66
CA ASN A 20 -7.10 -8.25 -3.20
C ASN A 20 -8.05 -9.37 -2.75
N LEU A 21 -9.23 -9.44 -3.37
CA LEU A 21 -10.25 -10.48 -3.12
C LEU A 21 -9.90 -11.84 -3.77
N SER A 22 -8.84 -11.90 -4.58
CA SER A 22 -8.42 -13.14 -5.23
C SER A 22 -7.91 -14.17 -4.19
N PRO A 23 -7.97 -15.48 -4.52
CA PRO A 23 -7.44 -16.53 -3.65
C PRO A 23 -5.91 -16.55 -3.58
N PHE A 24 -5.21 -15.72 -4.36
CA PHE A 24 -3.75 -15.65 -4.39
C PHE A 24 -3.22 -14.88 -3.18
N LYS A 25 -3.14 -15.57 -2.04
CA LYS A 25 -2.64 -15.07 -0.76
C LYS A 25 -1.73 -16.11 -0.11
N ILE A 26 -0.53 -15.67 0.26
CA ILE A 26 0.45 -16.51 0.94
C ILE A 26 0.56 -16.00 2.38
N PRO A 27 0.18 -16.78 3.40
CA PRO A 27 0.31 -16.34 4.79
C PRO A 27 1.79 -16.18 5.18
N ALA A 28 2.09 -15.18 5.99
CA ALA A 28 3.45 -14.98 6.49
C ALA A 28 3.82 -16.09 7.49
N PRO A 29 5.06 -16.65 7.41
CA PRO A 29 5.46 -17.79 8.24
C PRO A 29 5.30 -17.59 9.76
N TYR A 30 5.61 -16.39 10.25
CA TYR A 30 5.61 -16.06 11.69
C TYR A 30 4.39 -15.23 12.13
N ALA A 31 3.53 -14.83 11.18
CA ALA A 31 2.38 -13.96 11.43
C ALA A 31 1.23 -14.34 10.46
N PRO A 32 0.50 -15.45 10.70
CA PRO A 32 -0.45 -16.00 9.74
C PRO A 32 -1.68 -15.11 9.48
N PHE A 33 -1.88 -14.07 10.29
CA PHE A 33 -2.86 -13.01 10.04
C PHE A 33 -2.42 -12.02 8.94
N LEU A 34 -1.13 -12.01 8.57
CA LEU A 34 -0.57 -11.19 7.50
C LEU A 34 -0.45 -12.02 6.22
N TYR A 35 -0.95 -11.48 5.10
CA TYR A 35 -0.87 -12.13 3.80
C TYR A 35 0.00 -11.34 2.82
N TYR A 36 0.91 -12.05 2.15
CA TYR A 36 1.61 -11.53 0.97
C TYR A 36 0.74 -11.69 -0.27
N GLN A 37 0.52 -10.58 -0.96
CA GLN A 37 -0.34 -10.49 -2.14
C GLN A 37 0.18 -9.41 -3.11
N ILE A 38 -0.26 -9.48 -4.37
CA ILE A 38 0.19 -8.60 -5.46
C ILE A 38 -0.75 -7.42 -5.74
N TRP A 39 -1.80 -7.24 -4.94
CA TRP A 39 -2.85 -6.23 -5.19
C TRP A 39 -2.37 -4.79 -5.08
N GLU A 40 -1.21 -4.54 -4.45
CA GLU A 40 -0.61 -3.21 -4.34
C GLU A 40 0.04 -2.73 -5.65
N ILE A 41 0.39 -3.66 -6.56
CA ILE A 41 1.10 -3.36 -7.81
C ILE A 41 0.30 -2.37 -8.69
N PRO A 42 -1.01 -2.54 -8.94
CA PRO A 42 -1.79 -1.54 -9.68
C PRO A 42 -1.80 -0.16 -9.01
N ILE A 43 -1.81 -0.07 -7.67
CA ILE A 43 -1.78 1.23 -6.98
C ILE A 43 -0.45 1.95 -7.25
N VAL A 44 0.67 1.24 -7.06
CA VAL A 44 2.01 1.81 -7.33
C VAL A 44 2.14 2.19 -8.80
N THR A 45 1.61 1.37 -9.70
CA THR A 45 1.61 1.66 -11.14
C THR A 45 0.81 2.93 -11.45
N ALA A 46 -0.39 3.07 -10.88
CA ALA A 46 -1.22 4.26 -11.05
C ALA A 46 -0.53 5.51 -10.49
N PHE A 47 0.13 5.38 -9.33
CA PHE A 47 0.93 6.43 -8.70
C PHE A 47 2.09 6.89 -9.60
N LEU A 48 2.87 5.95 -10.15
CA LEU A 48 4.04 6.26 -10.98
C LEU A 48 3.65 6.84 -12.34
N LEU A 49 2.57 6.34 -12.97
CA LEU A 49 2.17 6.74 -14.33
C LEU A 49 1.30 8.00 -14.37
N PHE A 50 0.36 8.15 -13.43
CA PHE A 50 -0.63 9.23 -13.45
C PHE A 50 -0.48 10.21 -12.29
N GLY A 51 0.46 9.95 -11.38
CA GLY A 51 0.87 10.85 -10.32
C GLY A 51 0.29 10.52 -8.93
N PRO A 52 0.76 11.22 -7.89
CA PRO A 52 0.49 10.87 -6.49
C PRO A 52 -0.99 10.83 -6.11
N LEU A 53 -1.77 11.79 -6.61
CA LEU A 53 -3.20 11.88 -6.32
C LEU A 53 -3.98 10.68 -6.86
N VAL A 54 -3.60 10.16 -8.04
CA VAL A 54 -4.28 9.00 -8.63
C VAL A 54 -4.02 7.75 -7.80
N GLY A 55 -2.77 7.50 -7.41
CA GLY A 55 -2.44 6.40 -6.50
C GLY A 55 -3.17 6.50 -5.15
N LEU A 56 -3.25 7.71 -4.59
CA LEU A 56 -3.99 7.97 -3.36
C LEU A 56 -5.49 7.61 -3.51
N TYR A 57 -6.16 8.09 -4.55
CA TYR A 57 -7.57 7.77 -4.77
C TYR A 57 -7.83 6.27 -4.94
N VAL A 58 -6.97 5.58 -5.69
CA VAL A 58 -7.07 4.12 -5.87
C VAL A 58 -6.91 3.40 -4.52
N SER A 59 -5.95 3.81 -3.69
CA SER A 59 -5.75 3.21 -2.37
C SER A 59 -6.94 3.42 -1.43
N ILE A 60 -7.54 4.62 -1.41
CA ILE A 60 -8.72 4.93 -0.60
C ILE A 60 -9.92 4.09 -1.04
N ILE A 61 -10.18 4.02 -2.36
CA ILE A 61 -11.31 3.24 -2.88
C ILE A 61 -11.13 1.76 -2.52
N ASN A 62 -9.93 1.20 -2.69
CA ASN A 62 -9.65 -0.18 -2.30
C ASN A 62 -9.92 -0.41 -0.80
N THR A 63 -9.45 0.48 0.08
CA THR A 63 -9.70 0.38 1.51
C THR A 63 -11.18 0.45 1.85
N LEU A 64 -11.94 1.36 1.24
CA LEU A 64 -13.39 1.47 1.47
C LEU A 64 -14.13 0.20 1.05
N VAL A 65 -13.76 -0.38 -0.09
CA VAL A 65 -14.36 -1.63 -0.56
C VAL A 65 -14.04 -2.78 0.40
N LEU A 66 -12.79 -2.89 0.85
CA LEU A 66 -12.40 -3.95 1.78
C LEU A 66 -13.06 -3.81 3.16
N LEU A 67 -13.22 -2.60 3.67
CA LEU A 67 -13.96 -2.36 4.91
C LEU A 67 -15.40 -2.88 4.85
N ILE A 68 -16.03 -2.84 3.67
CA ILE A 68 -17.42 -3.28 3.48
C ILE A 68 -17.51 -4.79 3.22
N TYR A 69 -16.65 -5.32 2.34
CA TYR A 69 -16.81 -6.67 1.79
C TYR A 69 -15.93 -7.72 2.44
N PHE A 70 -14.71 -7.35 2.85
CA PHE A 70 -13.73 -8.30 3.36
C PHE A 70 -12.67 -7.60 4.21
N PRO A 71 -12.97 -7.30 5.49
CA PRO A 71 -11.99 -6.65 6.34
C PRO A 71 -10.84 -7.59 6.76
N GLY A 72 -11.02 -8.91 6.61
CA GLY A 72 -10.03 -9.90 7.01
C GLY A 72 -10.25 -10.39 8.44
N THR A 73 -9.17 -10.81 9.11
CA THR A 73 -9.21 -11.31 10.50
C THR A 73 -9.45 -10.20 11.51
N LEU A 74 -8.94 -9.00 11.23
CA LEU A 74 -9.17 -7.77 11.99
C LEU A 74 -10.14 -6.88 11.21
N PRO A 75 -11.25 -6.41 11.80
CA PRO A 75 -12.16 -5.48 11.14
C PRO A 75 -11.46 -4.21 10.60
N VAL A 76 -10.43 -3.74 11.31
CA VAL A 76 -9.61 -2.58 10.92
C VAL A 76 -8.45 -2.91 9.98
N GLY A 77 -8.26 -4.18 9.60
CA GLY A 77 -7.17 -4.64 8.73
C GLY A 77 -6.98 -3.81 7.44
N PRO A 78 -8.05 -3.35 6.76
CA PRO A 78 -7.93 -2.49 5.59
C PRO A 78 -7.30 -1.11 5.89
N LEU A 79 -7.39 -0.62 7.12
CA LEU A 79 -6.74 0.62 7.54
C LEU A 79 -5.23 0.43 7.77
N TYR A 80 -4.82 -0.73 8.31
CA TYR A 80 -3.40 -1.10 8.34
C TYR A 80 -2.83 -1.20 6.92
N ASN A 81 -3.57 -1.83 6.01
CA ASN A 81 -3.19 -1.90 4.59
C ASN A 81 -3.05 -0.50 3.98
N LEU A 82 -3.99 0.42 4.27
CA LEU A 82 -3.91 1.80 3.80
C LEU A 82 -2.65 2.50 4.33
N ALA A 83 -2.38 2.43 5.62
CA ALA A 83 -1.19 3.02 6.23
C ALA A 83 0.10 2.45 5.61
N ALA A 84 0.13 1.16 5.30
CA ALA A 84 1.28 0.49 4.71
C ALA A 84 1.54 1.01 3.29
N ILE A 85 0.48 1.15 2.49
CA ILE A 85 0.57 1.70 1.14
C ILE A 85 0.99 3.17 1.17
N LEU A 86 0.34 3.99 1.99
CA LEU A 86 0.68 5.42 2.07
C LEU A 86 2.13 5.61 2.51
N GLY A 87 2.60 4.80 3.46
CA GLY A 87 3.99 4.81 3.88
C GLY A 87 4.95 4.39 2.76
N MET A 88 4.61 3.34 2.00
CA MET A 88 5.39 2.93 0.83
C MET A 88 5.42 4.03 -0.25
N LEU A 89 4.25 4.59 -0.61
CA LEU A 89 4.11 5.64 -1.62
C LEU A 89 4.88 6.91 -1.22
N LEU A 90 4.96 7.23 0.06
CA LEU A 90 5.79 8.32 0.57
C LEU A 90 7.27 8.10 0.23
N GLY A 91 7.80 6.90 0.49
CA GLY A 91 9.18 6.54 0.16
C GLY A 91 9.46 6.61 -1.34
N VAL A 92 8.53 6.10 -2.17
CA VAL A 92 8.59 6.19 -3.63
C VAL A 92 8.54 7.65 -4.10
N TYR A 93 7.69 8.48 -3.50
CA TYR A 93 7.59 9.91 -3.82
C TYR A 93 8.89 10.66 -3.55
N VAL A 94 9.53 10.39 -2.41
CA VAL A 94 10.84 10.97 -2.07
C VAL A 94 11.88 10.57 -3.10
N ALA A 95 11.92 9.30 -3.50
CA ALA A 95 12.81 8.82 -4.56
C ALA A 95 12.59 9.58 -5.88
N GLN A 96 11.33 9.71 -6.31
CA GLN A 96 10.96 10.47 -7.52
C GLN A 96 11.42 11.93 -7.44
N LYS A 97 11.18 12.61 -6.32
CA LYS A 97 11.50 14.03 -6.18
C LYS A 97 13.00 14.32 -6.19
N VAL A 98 13.80 13.41 -5.63
CA VAL A 98 15.26 13.52 -5.61
C VAL A 98 15.86 13.18 -6.98
N MET A 99 15.32 12.17 -7.67
CA MET A 99 15.91 11.63 -8.91
C MET A 99 15.40 12.26 -10.21
N SER A 100 14.27 12.97 -10.20
CA SER A 100 13.64 13.58 -11.39
C SER A 100 14.52 14.59 -12.15
N ARG A 101 15.68 14.97 -11.60
CA ARG A 101 16.61 15.93 -12.20
C ARG A 101 17.65 15.31 -13.14
N ARG A 102 17.72 13.98 -13.31
CA ARG A 102 18.78 13.34 -14.11
C ARG A 102 18.21 12.31 -15.10
N SER A 103 18.15 12.66 -16.39
CA SER A 103 17.65 11.82 -17.48
C SER A 103 18.77 11.07 -18.20
N SER A 104 19.11 9.87 -17.76
CA SER A 104 20.02 8.94 -18.47
C SER A 104 19.54 7.51 -18.18
N ILE A 105 19.75 6.58 -19.10
CA ILE A 105 19.32 5.17 -18.96
C ILE A 105 19.92 4.51 -17.71
N LYS A 106 21.16 4.86 -17.31
CA LYS A 106 21.74 4.42 -16.03
C LYS A 106 20.96 4.92 -14.81
N ASN A 107 20.24 6.02 -14.94
CA ASN A 107 19.40 6.58 -13.89
C ASN A 107 18.06 5.85 -13.75
N GLU A 108 17.59 5.10 -14.76
CA GLU A 108 16.34 4.33 -14.65
C GLU A 108 16.48 3.15 -13.70
N LEU A 109 17.55 2.35 -13.84
CA LEU A 109 17.84 1.26 -12.89
C LEU A 109 18.06 1.80 -11.47
N VAL A 110 18.80 2.91 -11.33
CA VAL A 110 19.01 3.59 -10.05
C VAL A 110 17.68 4.10 -9.48
N PHE A 111 16.80 4.63 -10.33
CA PHE A 111 15.48 5.09 -9.92
C PHE A 111 14.57 3.96 -9.43
N ILE A 112 14.55 2.81 -10.12
CA ILE A 112 13.78 1.63 -9.72
C ILE A 112 14.30 1.10 -8.37
N LEU A 113 15.62 0.96 -8.24
CA LEU A 113 16.26 0.51 -7.01
C LEU A 113 15.99 1.48 -5.86
N ALA A 114 16.19 2.78 -6.07
CA ALA A 114 15.94 3.79 -5.05
C ALA A 114 14.46 3.83 -4.63
N SER A 115 13.53 3.76 -5.58
CA SER A 115 12.09 3.74 -5.30
C SER A 115 11.70 2.50 -4.50
N THR A 116 12.24 1.34 -4.86
CA THR A 116 11.98 0.08 -4.14
C THR A 116 12.55 0.13 -2.73
N VAL A 117 13.82 0.50 -2.58
CA VAL A 117 14.50 0.53 -1.27
C VAL A 117 13.85 1.57 -0.35
N LEU A 118 13.63 2.80 -0.83
CA LEU A 118 12.99 3.84 -0.03
C LEU A 118 11.53 3.51 0.29
N GLY A 119 10.80 2.90 -0.65
CA GLY A 119 9.44 2.42 -0.43
C GLY A 119 9.39 1.37 0.69
N VAL A 120 10.30 0.38 0.66
CA VAL A 120 10.40 -0.65 1.71
C VAL A 120 10.76 -0.03 3.06
N ILE A 121 11.81 0.79 3.13
CA ILE A 121 12.24 1.43 4.38
C ILE A 121 11.10 2.27 4.98
N SER A 122 10.48 3.12 4.17
CA SER A 122 9.39 4.00 4.62
C SER A 122 8.18 3.20 5.11
N ARG A 123 7.80 2.13 4.39
CA ARG A 123 6.73 1.21 4.82
C ARG A 123 7.06 0.58 6.16
N VAL A 124 8.26 0.01 6.32
CA VAL A 124 8.66 -0.66 7.56
C VAL A 124 8.63 0.31 8.73
N LEU A 125 9.22 1.51 8.59
CA LEU A 125 9.23 2.51 9.65
C LEU A 125 7.82 2.92 10.08
N ILE A 126 6.94 3.20 9.12
CA ILE A 126 5.56 3.61 9.42
C ILE A 126 4.77 2.46 10.03
N MET A 127 4.90 1.24 9.49
CA MET A 127 4.25 0.05 10.04
C MET A 127 4.75 -0.31 11.43
N SER A 128 6.04 -0.11 11.74
CA SER A 128 6.57 -0.32 13.09
C SER A 128 5.90 0.63 14.09
N VAL A 129 5.74 1.90 13.74
CA VAL A 129 5.06 2.88 14.60
C VAL A 129 3.56 2.56 14.74
N VAL A 130 2.89 2.23 13.64
CA VAL A 130 1.45 1.86 13.65
C VAL A 130 1.24 0.59 14.48
N ASN A 131 2.05 -0.43 14.27
CA ASN A 131 1.91 -1.70 15.00
C ASN A 131 2.19 -1.51 16.50
N TRP A 132 3.26 -0.79 16.85
CA TRP A 132 3.55 -0.45 18.24
C TRP A 132 2.40 0.33 18.90
N ALA A 133 1.80 1.27 18.18
CA ALA A 133 0.72 2.08 18.71
C ALA A 133 -0.61 1.32 18.82
N TYR A 134 -0.94 0.42 17.89
CA TYR A 134 -2.30 -0.11 17.76
C TYR A 134 -2.46 -1.62 18.01
N MET A 135 -1.41 -2.45 17.88
CA MET A 135 -1.56 -3.91 18.01
C MET A 135 -1.88 -4.39 19.43
N GLY A 136 -1.52 -3.62 20.47
CA GLY A 136 -1.82 -3.93 21.87
C GLY A 136 -3.29 -3.71 22.28
N TYR A 137 -4.09 -3.03 21.45
CA TYR A 137 -5.50 -2.81 21.76
C TYR A 137 -6.33 -4.09 21.62
N PRO A 138 -7.50 -4.14 22.29
CA PRO A 138 -8.49 -5.19 22.08
C PRO A 138 -9.02 -5.25 20.65
N ASP A 139 -9.59 -6.40 20.30
CA ASP A 139 -10.43 -6.52 19.11
C ASP A 139 -11.54 -5.44 19.19
N PRO A 140 -11.79 -4.65 18.13
CA PRO A 140 -11.46 -4.90 16.73
C PRO A 140 -10.19 -4.19 16.21
N ILE A 141 -9.39 -3.55 17.08
CA ILE A 141 -8.30 -2.63 16.70
C ILE A 141 -6.93 -3.35 16.66
N GLY A 142 -6.71 -4.26 17.62
CA GLY A 142 -5.48 -5.03 17.79
C GLY A 142 -5.77 -6.45 18.24
N PHE A 143 -4.73 -7.18 18.67
CA PHE A 143 -4.82 -8.59 19.03
C PHE A 143 -4.64 -8.86 20.53
N GLU A 144 -4.72 -7.83 21.40
CA GLU A 144 -4.39 -7.94 22.83
C GLU A 144 -3.06 -8.67 23.06
N LEU A 145 -2.03 -8.31 22.29
CA LEU A 145 -0.72 -8.94 22.45
C LEU A 145 -0.23 -8.67 23.88
N PRO A 146 0.17 -9.71 24.65
CA PRO A 146 0.70 -9.53 25.99
C PRO A 146 1.87 -8.55 25.96
N GLU A 147 1.88 -7.58 26.86
CA GLU A 147 3.09 -6.80 27.12
C GLU A 147 4.11 -7.73 27.79
N GLU A 148 5.21 -8.04 27.10
CA GLU A 148 6.39 -8.70 27.69
C GLU A 148 7.25 -7.68 28.46
#